data_AF-A0A2J6XJV2-F1
#
_entry.id   AF-A0A2J6XJV2-F1
#
_cell.length_a   1.000
_cell.length_b   1.000
_cell.length_c   1.000
_cell.angle_alpha   90.00
_cell.angle_beta   90.00
_cell.angle_gamma   90.00
#
_symmetry.space_group_name_H-M   'P 1'
#
loop_
_entity.id
_entity.type
_entity.pdbx_description
1 polymer ?
#
loop_
_entity_poly.entity_id
_entity_poly.type
_entity_poly.pdbx_seq_one_letter_code
_entity_poly.pdbx_strand_id
1 'polypeptide(L)'
;MPKKKAEDPFKCPRCGNRVSEPEKTWTVVSPIPDKYGRVSITIMGSFKCPNCGYSWKSVIKKMKSGEGEEEQLPANNEPGETIEIDLSDLDKIDENSPPE
;
A
#
# COMPACT_ATOMS: atom_id res chain seq x y z
N MET A 1 5.03 2.62 -28.17
CA MET A 1 4.31 1.43 -27.66
C MET A 1 3.29 1.91 -26.63
N PRO A 2 1.98 1.71 -26.83
CA PRO A 2 0.98 2.12 -25.85
C PRO A 2 1.19 1.32 -24.56
N LYS A 3 1.30 2.02 -23.42
CA LYS A 3 1.39 1.39 -22.09
C LYS A 3 0.08 0.65 -21.87
N LYS A 4 0.10 -0.69 -21.84
CA LYS A 4 -1.07 -1.50 -21.45
C LYS A 4 -1.52 -0.97 -20.09
N LYS A 5 -2.79 -0.55 -19.98
CA LYS A 5 -3.40 -0.19 -18.70
C LYS A 5 -3.19 -1.37 -17.75
N ALA A 6 -2.69 -1.10 -16.54
CA ALA A 6 -2.47 -2.14 -15.56
C ALA A 6 -3.83 -2.81 -15.26
N GLU A 7 -3.93 -4.10 -15.57
CA GLU A 7 -5.13 -4.89 -15.29
C GLU A 7 -5.35 -4.94 -13.77
N ASP A 8 -6.62 -4.90 -13.33
CA ASP A 8 -6.98 -4.99 -11.90
C ASP A 8 -6.26 -6.18 -11.23
N PRO A 9 -5.37 -5.95 -10.24
CA PRO A 9 -4.54 -7.01 -9.67
C PRO A 9 -5.36 -8.08 -8.92
N PHE A 10 -6.56 -7.69 -8.49
CA PHE A 10 -7.52 -8.49 -7.73
C PHE A 10 -8.45 -9.34 -8.61
N LYS A 11 -8.38 -9.21 -9.94
CA LYS A 11 -9.24 -9.97 -10.86
C LYS A 11 -8.56 -11.26 -11.29
N CYS A 12 -9.25 -12.38 -11.15
CA CYS A 12 -8.75 -13.67 -11.62
C CYS A 12 -8.63 -13.67 -13.15
N PRO A 13 -7.45 -13.98 -13.72
CA PRO A 13 -7.25 -13.98 -15.17
C PRO A 13 -7.97 -15.14 -15.88
N ARG A 14 -8.45 -16.15 -15.14
CA ARG A 14 -9.08 -17.35 -15.72
C ARG A 14 -10.60 -17.30 -15.74
N CYS A 15 -11.25 -16.90 -14.64
CA CYS A 15 -12.71 -16.83 -14.56
C CYS A 15 -13.27 -15.41 -14.36
N GLY A 16 -12.40 -14.41 -14.19
CA GLY A 16 -12.83 -13.02 -13.98
C GLY A 16 -13.34 -12.69 -12.57
N ASN A 17 -13.38 -13.66 -11.64
CA ASN A 17 -13.80 -13.42 -10.26
C ASN A 17 -12.84 -12.45 -9.54
N ARG A 18 -13.39 -11.47 -8.82
CA ARG A 18 -12.61 -10.52 -8.01
C ARG A 18 -12.38 -11.10 -6.61
N VAL A 19 -11.15 -11.00 -6.12
CA VAL A 19 -10.76 -11.42 -4.76
C VAL A 19 -10.40 -10.16 -3.97
N SER A 20 -10.86 -10.04 -2.72
CA SER A 20 -10.62 -8.83 -1.92
C SER A 20 -9.21 -8.75 -1.34
N GLU A 21 -8.65 -9.89 -0.92
CA GLU A 21 -7.39 -9.94 -0.17
C GLU A 21 -6.40 -10.96 -0.75
N PRO A 22 -5.10 -10.63 -0.77
CA PRO A 22 -4.05 -11.59 -1.13
C PRO A 22 -3.83 -12.63 -0.01
N GLU A 23 -3.47 -13.84 -0.39
CA GLU A 23 -3.09 -14.89 0.58
C GLU A 23 -1.74 -14.57 1.24
N LYS A 24 -0.80 -14.03 0.46
CA LYS A 24 0.55 -13.68 0.91
C LYS A 24 1.02 -12.44 0.18
N THR A 25 1.67 -11.55 0.91
CA THR A 25 2.31 -10.36 0.36
C THR A 25 3.79 -10.35 0.66
N TRP A 26 4.60 -9.89 -0.29
CA TRP A 26 6.01 -9.66 -0.07
C TRP A 26 6.46 -8.39 -0.79
N THR A 27 7.52 -7.79 -0.26
CA THR A 27 8.07 -6.54 -0.76
C THR A 27 9.33 -6.83 -1.57
N VAL A 28 9.41 -6.28 -2.77
CA VAL A 28 10.57 -6.36 -3.66
C VAL A 28 11.18 -4.96 -3.76
N VAL A 29 12.42 -4.81 -3.31
CA VAL A 29 13.16 -3.55 -3.40
C VAL A 29 14.11 -3.62 -4.59
N SER A 30 14.06 -2.63 -5.48
CA SER A 30 14.97 -2.53 -6.63
C SER A 30 16.40 -2.24 -6.13
N PRO A 31 17.41 -3.05 -6.52
CA PRO A 31 18.80 -2.83 -6.12
C PRO A 31 19.44 -1.63 -6.82
N ILE A 32 18.87 -1.20 -7.95
CA ILE A 32 19.36 -0.04 -8.71
C ILE A 32 18.56 1.18 -8.25
N PRO A 33 19.21 2.19 -7.63
CA PRO A 33 18.57 3.46 -7.31
C PRO A 33 18.35 4.27 -8.59
N ASP A 34 17.27 5.06 -8.60
CA ASP A 34 16.99 6.01 -9.68
C ASP A 34 18.03 7.14 -9.72
N LYS A 35 17.99 8.01 -10.75
CA LYS A 35 18.91 9.17 -10.89
C LYS A 35 18.99 10.08 -9.65
N TYR A 36 17.94 10.07 -8.84
CA TYR A 36 17.82 10.83 -7.60
C TYR A 36 18.13 10.00 -6.33
N GLY A 37 18.74 8.82 -6.46
CA GLY A 37 19.08 7.96 -5.31
C GLY A 37 17.89 7.19 -4.71
N ARG A 38 16.70 7.29 -5.32
CA ARG A 38 15.45 6.71 -4.79
C ARG A 38 15.33 5.24 -5.14
N VAL A 39 15.05 4.39 -4.15
CA VAL A 39 14.77 2.97 -4.38
C VAL A 39 13.30 2.72 -4.64
N SER A 40 13.00 1.86 -5.61
CA SER A 40 11.62 1.45 -5.90
C SER A 40 11.24 0.25 -5.04
N ILE A 41 10.20 0.39 -4.25
CA ILE A 41 9.63 -0.64 -3.38
C ILE A 41 8.33 -1.14 -4.03
N THR A 42 8.29 -2.40 -4.42
CA THR A 42 7.11 -3.01 -5.08
C THR A 42 6.50 -4.05 -4.14
N ILE A 43 5.26 -3.84 -3.73
CA ILE A 43 4.49 -4.83 -2.97
C ILE A 43 3.83 -5.77 -3.97
N MET A 44 4.20 -7.04 -3.90
CA MET A 44 3.60 -8.13 -4.67
C MET A 44 2.66 -8.93 -3.78
N GLY A 45 1.58 -9.44 -4.36
CA GLY A 45 0.63 -10.33 -3.71
C GLY A 45 0.48 -11.64 -4.48
N SER A 46 0.33 -12.74 -3.75
CA SER A 46 -0.20 -14.01 -4.26
C SER A 46 -1.69 -14.07 -3.95
N PHE A 47 -2.48 -14.42 -4.94
CA PHE A 47 -3.93 -14.59 -4.85
C PHE A 47 -4.30 -16.03 -5.23
N LYS A 48 -5.38 -16.52 -4.65
CA LYS A 48 -6.02 -17.78 -5.05
C LYS A 48 -7.49 -17.54 -5.28
N CYS A 49 -7.97 -17.98 -6.43
CA CYS A 49 -9.36 -17.83 -6.79
C CYS A 49 -10.22 -18.81 -5.99
N PRO A 50 -11.23 -18.34 -5.22
CA PRO A 50 -12.17 -19.25 -4.56
C PRO A 50 -13.10 -19.95 -5.54
N ASN A 51 -13.29 -19.40 -6.75
CA ASN A 51 -14.21 -19.94 -7.75
C ASN A 51 -13.59 -21.06 -8.61
N CYS A 52 -12.35 -20.89 -9.07
CA CYS A 52 -11.70 -21.85 -9.98
C CYS A 52 -10.42 -22.49 -9.42
N GLY A 53 -9.98 -22.10 -8.23
CA GLY A 53 -8.75 -22.60 -7.59
C GLY A 53 -7.44 -22.11 -8.20
N TYR A 54 -7.49 -21.27 -9.25
CA TYR A 54 -6.28 -20.74 -9.89
C TYR A 54 -5.54 -19.75 -8.97
N SER A 55 -4.22 -19.92 -8.87
CA SER A 55 -3.35 -19.01 -8.13
C SER A 55 -2.54 -18.12 -9.08
N TRP A 56 -2.48 -16.83 -8.78
CA TRP A 56 -1.68 -15.86 -9.56
C TRP A 56 -0.95 -14.89 -8.65
N LYS A 57 0.05 -14.21 -9.22
CA LYS A 57 0.83 -13.18 -8.55
C LYS A 57 0.61 -11.87 -9.27
N SER A 58 0.35 -10.80 -8.53
CA SER A 58 0.18 -9.47 -9.12
C SER A 58 0.80 -8.38 -8.25
N VAL A 59 1.08 -7.22 -8.87
CA VAL A 59 1.60 -6.05 -8.18
C VAL A 59 0.44 -5.33 -7.52
N ILE A 60 0.50 -5.18 -6.20
CA ILE A 60 -0.53 -4.47 -5.42
C ILE A 60 -0.21 -2.97 -5.43
N LYS A 61 1.03 -2.62 -5.08
CA LYS A 61 1.46 -1.23 -4.96
C LYS A 61 2.92 -1.09 -5.36
N LYS A 62 3.28 0.04 -5.98
CA LYS A 62 4.65 0.41 -6.28
C LYS A 62 4.91 1.79 -5.68
N MET A 63 5.87 1.87 -4.78
CA MET A 63 6.26 3.08 -4.05
C MET A 63 7.73 3.39 -4.35
N LYS A 64 8.13 4.66 -4.23
CA LYS A 64 9.53 5.08 -4.30
C LYS A 64 9.91 5.66 -2.96
N SER A 65 11.08 5.26 -2.45
CA SER A 65 11.63 5.84 -1.23
C SER A 65 11.96 7.31 -1.50
N GLY A 66 11.23 8.23 -0.87
CA GLY A 66 11.40 9.69 -1.01
C GLY A 66 10.23 10.46 -1.66
N GLU A 67 9.20 9.78 -2.15
CA GLU A 67 7.88 10.43 -2.34
C GLU A 67 7.11 10.20 -1.03
N GLY A 68 6.98 11.27 -0.24
CA GLY A 68 6.15 11.27 0.96
C GLY A 68 4.72 10.92 0.61
N GLU A 69 4.11 10.12 1.48
CA GLU A 69 2.68 9.89 1.66
C GLU A 69 1.74 10.65 0.72
N GLU A 70 1.54 10.15 -0.50
CA GLU A 70 0.27 10.35 -1.20
C GLU A 70 -0.34 8.98 -1.50
N GLU A 71 -1.36 8.69 -0.71
CA GLU A 71 -2.26 7.57 -0.85
C GLU A 71 -2.85 7.53 -2.26
N GLN A 72 -2.57 6.48 -3.02
CA GLN A 72 -3.54 5.97 -3.98
C GLN A 72 -4.32 4.85 -3.30
N LEU A 73 -5.27 5.27 -2.46
CA LEU A 73 -6.48 4.50 -2.19
C LEU A 73 -7.21 4.27 -3.53
N PRO A 74 -7.78 3.08 -3.77
CA PRO A 74 -8.63 2.88 -4.93
C PRO A 74 -9.81 3.83 -4.84
N ALA A 75 -10.06 4.60 -5.90
CA ALA A 75 -11.15 5.55 -6.03
C ALA A 75 -12.50 4.95 -5.56
N ASN A 76 -12.87 5.22 -4.31
CA ASN A 76 -14.25 5.28 -3.87
C ASN A 76 -14.54 6.73 -3.51
N ASN A 77 -15.64 7.23 -4.06
CA ASN A 77 -16.08 8.60 -3.89
C ASN A 77 -16.76 8.70 -2.53
N GLU A 78 -16.03 9.14 -1.50
CA GLU A 78 -16.62 9.66 -0.27
C GLU A 78 -15.75 10.84 0.21
N PRO A 79 -16.34 12.05 0.40
CA PRO A 79 -15.57 13.19 0.87
C PRO A 79 -15.19 12.99 2.33
N GLY A 80 -13.90 12.85 2.61
CA GLY A 80 -13.36 12.70 3.96
C GLY A 80 -13.57 13.96 4.80
N GLU A 81 -14.10 13.75 6.02
CA GLU A 81 -14.14 14.76 7.08
C GLU A 81 -12.73 14.92 7.67
N THR A 82 -12.26 16.17 7.74
CA THR A 82 -10.94 16.53 8.28
C THR A 82 -10.97 16.39 9.80
N ILE A 83 -10.13 15.52 10.35
CA ILE A 83 -9.87 15.48 11.80
C ILE A 83 -8.80 16.54 12.08
N GLU A 84 -9.23 17.68 12.61
CA GLU A 84 -8.35 18.74 13.10
C GLU A 84 -7.71 18.27 14.41
N ILE A 85 -6.39 18.07 14.40
CA ILE A 85 -5.63 17.70 15.59
C ILE A 85 -5.27 18.99 16.31
N ASP A 86 -6.00 19.32 17.38
CA ASP A 86 -5.70 20.47 18.23
C ASP A 86 -4.44 20.19 19.05
N LEU A 87 -3.46 21.10 18.98
CA LEU A 87 -2.12 20.95 19.58
C LEU A 87 -2.12 21.01 21.12
N SER A 88 -3.28 21.01 21.79
CA SER A 88 -3.40 21.14 23.25
C SER A 88 -3.30 19.84 24.05
N ASP A 89 -3.17 18.67 23.40
CA ASP A 89 -3.07 17.36 24.08
C ASP A 89 -1.63 16.86 24.38
N LEU A 90 -0.59 17.65 24.11
CA LEU A 90 0.82 17.21 24.23
C LEU A 90 1.55 17.57 25.54
N ASP A 91 0.92 18.27 26.50
CA ASP A 91 1.58 18.72 27.75
C ASP A 91 1.10 17.98 29.01
N LYS A 92 1.24 16.64 29.05
CA LYS A 92 1.19 15.88 30.31
C LYS A 92 2.17 14.69 30.30
N ILE A 93 3.48 14.97 30.23
CA ILE A 93 4.54 14.04 30.66
C ILE A 93 5.68 14.91 31.22
N ASP A 94 5.60 15.23 32.51
CA ASP A 94 6.76 15.32 33.41
C ASP A 94 6.26 15.46 34.85
N GLU A 95 6.07 14.34 35.56
CA GLU A 95 6.15 14.33 37.03
C GLU A 95 6.39 12.89 37.53
N ASN A 96 7.60 12.38 37.28
CA ASN A 96 8.14 11.30 38.09
C ASN A 96 9.63 11.54 38.33
N SER A 97 9.89 12.56 39.14
CA SER A 97 11.17 12.72 39.81
C SER A 97 10.93 12.50 41.31
N PRO A 98 11.53 11.46 41.93
CA PRO A 98 11.36 11.20 43.36
C PRO A 98 12.23 12.17 44.17
N PRO A 99 11.68 12.88 45.18
CA PRO A 99 12.51 13.53 46.18
C PRO A 99 12.73 12.63 47.42
N GLU A 100 14.03 12.44 47.70
CA GLU A 100 14.75 12.17 48.98
C GLU A 100 14.31 11.05 49.94
#